data_AF-E1JHS1-F1
#
_entry.id   AF-E1JHS1-F1
#
_cell.length_a   1.000
_cell.length_b   1.000
_cell.length_c   1.000
_cell.angle_alpha   90.00
_cell.angle_beta   90.00
_cell.angle_gamma   90.00
#
_symmetry.space_group_name_H-M   'P 1'
#
loop_
_entity.id
_entity.type
_entity.pdbx_description
1 polymer ?
#
loop_
_entity_poly.entity_id
_entity_poly.type
_entity_poly.pdbx_seq_one_letter_code
_entity_poly.pdbx_strand_id
1 'polypeptide(L)'
;MKLLSAVLLIGTLSAICLGQKEPICRSDPSVVGNCGHKIKGYTYEVRKNNCKKFRAMACKVTGNFFRSRDACNAKCKDTRKPAQSGVIEFFSRTVSQFLQMILSLMSWAGF
;
A
#
# COMPACT_ATOMS: atom_id res chain seq x y z
N MET A 1 -0.32 29.51 -16.80
CA MET A 1 0.87 28.90 -16.15
C MET A 1 0.71 28.72 -14.64
N LYS A 2 0.39 29.77 -13.86
CA LYS A 2 0.22 29.67 -12.40
C LYS A 2 -0.85 28.64 -11.98
N LEU A 3 -2.01 28.64 -12.64
CA LEU A 3 -3.09 27.68 -12.38
C LEU A 3 -2.69 26.23 -12.69
N LEU A 4 -1.96 26.00 -13.81
CA LEU A 4 -1.49 24.67 -14.18
C LEU A 4 -0.50 24.12 -13.14
N SER A 5 0.45 24.95 -12.71
CA SER A 5 1.40 24.59 -11.64
C SER A 5 0.68 24.27 -10.33
N ALA A 6 -0.31 25.08 -9.94
CA ALA A 6 -1.11 24.83 -8.74
C ALA A 6 -1.89 23.50 -8.82
N VAL A 7 -2.53 23.20 -9.95
CA VAL A 7 -3.27 21.95 -10.16
C VAL A 7 -2.35 20.73 -10.09
N LEU A 8 -1.16 20.81 -10.69
CA LEU A 8 -0.18 19.72 -10.63
C LEU A 8 0.31 19.48 -9.19
N LEU A 9 0.58 20.54 -8.42
CA LEU A 9 1.00 20.43 -7.02
C LEU A 9 -0.10 19.82 -6.14
N ILE A 10 -1.36 20.20 -6.34
CA ILE A 10 -2.50 19.64 -5.60
C ILE A 10 -2.71 18.16 -5.99
N GLY A 11 -2.58 17.84 -7.28
CA GLY A 11 -2.68 16.48 -7.80
C GLY A 11 -1.62 15.54 -7.23
N THR A 12 -0.36 15.98 -7.14
CA THR A 12 0.70 15.17 -6.53
C THR A 12 0.52 15.02 -5.02
N LEU A 13 0.10 16.07 -4.31
CA LEU A 13 -0.13 16.02 -2.88
C LEU A 13 -1.27 15.04 -2.52
N SER A 14 -2.39 15.10 -3.26
CA SER A 14 -3.53 14.19 -3.05
C SER A 14 -3.18 12.72 -3.37
N ALA A 15 -2.37 12.47 -4.39
CA ALA A 15 -1.86 11.13 -4.70
C ALA A 15 -1.01 10.55 -3.56
N ILE A 16 -0.18 11.37 -2.91
CA ILE A 16 0.62 10.96 -1.74
C ILE A 16 -0.31 10.60 -0.55
N CYS A 17 -1.34 11.41 -0.29
CA CYS A 17 -2.27 11.19 0.82
C CYS A 17 -3.08 9.88 0.70
N LEU A 18 -3.53 9.53 -0.51
CA LEU A 18 -4.36 8.34 -0.73
C LEU A 18 -3.58 7.02 -0.71
N GLY A 19 -2.24 7.07 -0.78
CA GLY A 19 -1.37 5.89 -0.85
C GLY A 19 -1.00 5.26 0.50
N GLN A 20 -1.34 5.90 1.63
CA GLN A 20 -0.92 5.43 2.94
C GLN A 20 -1.82 4.30 3.46
N LYS A 21 -1.44 3.06 3.17
CA LYS A 21 -2.00 1.87 3.84
C LYS A 21 -1.79 1.98 5.35
N GLU A 22 -2.72 1.43 6.13
CA GLU A 22 -2.66 1.38 7.60
C GLU A 22 -1.25 0.94 8.09
N PRO A 23 -0.55 1.76 8.90
CA PRO A 23 0.85 1.50 9.27
C PRO A 23 1.01 0.22 10.09
N ILE A 24 0.00 -0.17 10.88
CA ILE A 24 -0.01 -1.39 11.71
C ILE A 24 0.22 -2.65 10.89
N CYS A 25 -0.25 -2.71 9.64
CA CYS A 25 -0.11 -3.92 8.82
C CYS A 25 1.31 -4.10 8.26
N ARG A 26 2.16 -3.06 8.33
CA ARG A 26 3.54 -3.08 7.81
C ARG A 26 4.59 -3.28 8.89
N SER A 27 4.23 -3.11 10.16
CA SER A 27 5.13 -3.32 11.28
C SER A 27 5.18 -4.79 11.71
N ASP A 28 6.23 -5.15 12.44
CA ASP A 28 6.28 -6.44 13.12
C ASP A 28 5.39 -6.45 14.37
N PRO A 29 4.89 -7.62 14.81
CA PRO A 29 4.17 -7.74 16.06
C PRO A 29 5.07 -7.34 17.23
N SER A 30 4.59 -6.42 18.08
CA SER A 30 5.32 -5.97 19.26
C SER A 30 5.01 -6.90 20.43
N VAL A 31 6.04 -7.55 20.96
CA VAL A 31 5.93 -8.47 22.09
C VAL A 31 6.34 -7.73 23.36
N VAL A 32 5.43 -7.67 24.34
CA VAL A 32 5.61 -6.96 25.60
C VAL A 32 5.72 -7.95 26.76
N GLY A 33 6.87 -7.93 27.42
CA GLY A 33 7.18 -8.75 28.60
C GLY A 33 7.29 -10.26 28.31
N ASN A 34 7.91 -11.01 29.22
CA ASN A 34 8.14 -12.45 29.09
C ASN A 34 7.68 -13.24 30.33
N CYS A 35 6.37 -13.32 30.57
CA CYS A 35 5.79 -14.09 31.68
C CYS A 35 5.41 -15.54 31.30
N GLY A 36 5.91 -16.05 30.17
CA GLY A 36 5.73 -17.46 29.79
C GLY A 36 4.35 -17.84 29.25
N HIS A 37 3.38 -16.91 29.15
CA HIS A 37 2.10 -17.21 28.52
C HIS A 37 2.25 -17.44 27.01
N LYS A 38 1.73 -18.56 26.53
CA LYS A 38 1.73 -18.91 25.10
C LYS A 38 0.63 -18.15 24.38
N ILE A 39 0.98 -17.01 23.78
CA ILE A 39 0.07 -16.20 22.97
C ILE A 39 0.10 -16.69 21.52
N LYS A 40 -1.08 -17.01 20.99
CA LYS A 40 -1.27 -17.47 19.60
C LYS A 40 -2.24 -16.53 18.89
N GLY A 41 -1.98 -16.26 17.61
CA GLY A 41 -2.85 -15.42 16.79
C GLY A 41 -2.36 -15.36 15.35
N TYR A 42 -2.62 -14.24 14.70
CA TYR A 42 -2.27 -13.98 13.32
C TYR A 42 -1.53 -12.65 13.20
N THR A 43 -0.54 -12.61 12.32
CA THR A 43 0.17 -11.40 11.92
C THR A 43 0.09 -11.27 10.41
N TYR A 44 0.03 -10.05 9.91
CA TYR A 44 -0.09 -9.79 8.49
C TYR A 44 1.28 -9.71 7.83
N GLU A 45 1.50 -10.50 6.78
CA GLU A 45 2.71 -10.45 5.96
C GLU A 45 2.41 -9.69 4.65
N VAL A 46 2.91 -8.45 4.56
CA VAL A 46 2.67 -7.57 3.40
C VAL A 46 3.21 -8.19 2.11
N ARG A 47 4.40 -8.80 2.16
CA ARG A 47 5.07 -9.40 0.98
C ARG A 47 4.23 -10.48 0.31
N LYS A 48 3.44 -11.22 1.09
CA LYS A 48 2.58 -12.32 0.60
C LYS A 48 1.10 -11.93 0.55
N ASN A 49 0.75 -10.70 0.90
CA ASN A 49 -0.64 -10.23 1.02
C ASN A 49 -1.52 -11.20 1.84
N ASN A 50 -0.97 -11.76 2.94
CA ASN A 50 -1.62 -12.86 3.66
C ASN A 50 -1.38 -12.79 5.17
N CYS A 51 -2.36 -13.27 5.93
CA CYS A 51 -2.27 -13.46 7.37
C CYS A 51 -1.63 -14.80 7.70
N LYS A 52 -0.47 -14.77 8.38
CA LYS A 52 0.24 -15.96 8.85
C LYS A 52 0.03 -16.20 10.34
N LYS A 53 0.16 -17.45 10.78
CA LYS A 53 0.08 -17.82 12.20
C LYS A 53 1.27 -17.21 12.96
N PHE A 54 0.99 -16.55 14.08
CA PHE A 54 1.99 -16.02 15.00
C PHE A 54 1.88 -16.71 16.36
N ARG A 55 3.02 -17.00 16.97
CA ARG A 55 3.12 -17.59 18.31
C ARG A 55 4.31 -16.98 19.04
N ALA A 56 4.11 -16.53 20.26
CA ALA A 56 5.16 -16.02 21.12
C ALA A 56 4.87 -16.38 22.59
N MET A 57 5.92 -16.48 23.39
CA MET A 57 5.81 -16.46 24.85
C MET A 57 5.91 -15.01 25.29
N ALA A 58 4.85 -14.49 25.88
CA ALA A 58 4.76 -13.06 26.16
C ALA A 58 3.64 -12.74 27.16
N CYS A 59 3.70 -11.56 27.77
CA CYS A 59 2.57 -11.07 28.57
C CYS A 59 1.49 -10.43 27.71
N LYS A 60 1.91 -9.69 26.68
CA LYS A 60 1.01 -8.99 25.78
C LYS A 60 1.65 -8.89 24.41
N VAL A 61 0.84 -8.98 23.36
CA VAL A 61 1.29 -8.72 21.99
C VAL A 61 0.41 -7.62 21.41
N THR A 62 1.05 -6.60 20.82
CA THR A 62 0.40 -5.41 20.24
C THR A 62 0.91 -5.17 18.81
N GLY A 63 0.35 -4.16 18.12
CA GLY A 63 0.72 -3.82 16.75
C GLY A 63 0.13 -4.81 15.74
N ASN A 64 0.97 -5.37 14.86
CA ASN A 64 0.57 -6.31 13.82
C ASN A 64 0.22 -7.71 14.37
N PHE A 65 -0.77 -7.78 15.27
CA PHE A 65 -1.22 -9.00 15.91
C PHE A 65 -2.75 -8.99 16.08
N PHE A 66 -3.38 -10.06 15.60
CA PHE A 66 -4.83 -10.24 15.60
C PHE A 66 -5.19 -11.60 16.20
N ARG A 67 -6.28 -11.66 16.97
CA ARG A 67 -6.75 -12.90 17.60
C ARG A 67 -7.34 -13.89 16.59
N SER A 68 -7.95 -13.40 15.52
CA SER A 68 -8.55 -14.23 14.46
C SER A 68 -7.96 -13.91 13.10
N ARG A 69 -8.02 -14.88 12.18
CA ARG A 69 -7.59 -14.72 10.79
C ARG A 69 -8.46 -13.68 10.07
N ASP A 70 -9.75 -13.67 10.35
CA ASP A 70 -10.71 -12.79 9.71
C ASP A 70 -10.50 -11.33 10.13
N ALA A 71 -10.20 -11.06 11.41
CA ALA A 71 -9.84 -9.71 11.85
C ALA A 71 -8.56 -9.21 11.16
N CYS A 72 -7.55 -10.08 11.01
CA CYS A 72 -6.34 -9.74 10.27
C CYS A 72 -6.63 -9.45 8.78
N ASN A 73 -7.43 -10.29 8.13
CA ASN A 73 -7.80 -10.09 6.73
C ASN A 73 -8.61 -8.81 6.53
N ALA A 74 -9.63 -8.59 7.38
CA ALA A 74 -10.50 -7.42 7.30
C ALA A 74 -9.73 -6.11 7.46
N LYS A 75 -8.72 -6.08 8.34
CA LYS A 75 -7.93 -4.88 8.59
C LYS A 75 -6.79 -4.67 7.59
N CYS A 76 -6.14 -5.74 7.14
CA CYS A 76 -4.87 -5.63 6.43
C CYS A 76 -4.85 -6.16 5.00
N LYS A 77 -5.72 -7.11 4.64
CA LYS A 77 -5.69 -7.70 3.31
C LYS A 77 -6.24 -6.71 2.30
N ASP A 78 -5.46 -6.41 1.26
CA ASP A 78 -5.97 -5.57 0.19
C ASP A 78 -6.96 -6.40 -0.64
N THR A 79 -8.25 -6.07 -0.51
CA THR A 79 -9.34 -6.66 -1.29
C THR A 79 -9.67 -5.81 -2.51
N ARG A 80 -8.96 -4.70 -2.74
CA ARG A 80 -9.13 -3.94 -3.97
C ARG A 80 -8.86 -4.89 -5.13
N LYS A 81 -9.96 -5.31 -5.76
CA LYS A 81 -9.94 -5.93 -7.08
C LYS A 81 -9.16 -4.98 -7.98
N PRO A 82 -8.49 -5.51 -9.02
CA PRO A 82 -7.77 -4.73 -10.00
C PRO A 82 -8.41 -3.37 -10.19
N ALA A 83 -9.70 -3.21 -10.55
CA ALA A 83 -10.56 -2.01 -10.45
C ALA A 83 -9.94 -0.60 -10.19
N GLN A 84 -9.18 -0.35 -9.11
CA GLN A 84 -8.32 0.85 -9.02
C GLN A 84 -7.22 0.93 -10.10
N SER A 85 -6.76 -0.23 -10.56
CA SER A 85 -6.05 -0.49 -11.81
C SER A 85 -6.73 0.18 -12.97
N GLY A 86 -8.06 0.29 -13.07
CA GLY A 86 -8.68 0.94 -14.23
C GLY A 86 -8.26 2.41 -14.36
N VAL A 87 -8.26 3.15 -13.25
CA VAL A 87 -7.82 4.55 -13.22
C VAL A 87 -6.30 4.65 -13.43
N ILE A 88 -5.52 3.82 -12.73
CA ILE A 88 -4.05 3.83 -12.88
C ILE A 88 -3.63 3.39 -14.29
N GLU A 89 -4.29 2.39 -14.86
CA GLU A 89 -4.10 1.89 -16.22
C GLU A 89 -4.48 2.96 -17.24
N PHE A 90 -5.61 3.64 -17.05
CA PHE A 90 -5.98 4.79 -17.85
C PHE A 90 -4.90 5.86 -17.83
N PHE A 91 -4.42 6.26 -16.65
CA PHE A 91 -3.34 7.25 -16.53
C PHE A 91 -2.04 6.75 -17.17
N SER A 92 -1.64 5.49 -16.92
CA SER A 92 -0.44 4.91 -17.49
C SER A 92 -0.49 4.90 -19.02
N ARG A 93 -1.61 4.49 -19.60
CA ARG A 93 -1.84 4.50 -21.05
C ARG A 93 -1.81 5.92 -21.61
N THR A 94 -2.48 6.86 -20.95
CA THR A 94 -2.53 8.26 -21.38
C THR A 94 -1.13 8.88 -21.36
N VAL A 95 -0.36 8.64 -20.31
CA VAL A 95 1.02 9.13 -20.19
C VAL A 95 1.92 8.47 -21.23
N SER A 96 1.80 7.16 -21.47
CA SER A 96 2.56 6.47 -22.51
C SER A 96 2.24 6.99 -23.92
N GLN A 97 0.96 7.22 -24.23
CA GLN A 97 0.54 7.80 -25.51
C GLN A 97 1.08 9.22 -25.69
N PHE A 98 1.02 10.03 -24.64
CA PHE A 98 1.55 11.39 -24.68
C PHE A 98 3.08 11.41 -24.82
N LEU A 99 3.78 10.51 -24.12
CA LEU A 99 5.22 10.35 -24.25
C LEU A 99 5.61 9.89 -25.65
N GLN A 100 4.88 8.93 -26.24
CA GLN A 100 5.11 8.50 -27.62
C GLN A 100 4.88 9.63 -28.63
N MET A 101 3.86 10.45 -28.42
CA MET A 101 3.61 11.64 -29.24
C MET A 101 4.76 12.64 -29.16
N ILE A 102 5.27 12.92 -27.95
CA ILE A 102 6.43 13.80 -27.75
C ILE A 102 7.69 13.23 -28.40
N LEU A 103 7.99 11.94 -28.20
CA LEU A 103 9.17 11.31 -28.80
C LEU A 103 9.10 11.31 -30.33
N SER A 104 7.91 11.09 -30.89
CA SER A 104 7.70 11.17 -32.34
C SER A 104 7.94 12.60 -32.85
N LEU A 105 7.49 13.60 -32.11
CA LEU A 105 7.72 15.01 -32.43
C LEU A 105 9.22 15.38 -32.38
N MET A 106 9.94 14.89 -31.36
CA MET A 106 11.39 15.11 -31.22
C MET A 106 12.17 14.49 -32.38
N SER A 107 11.82 13.25 -32.76
CA SER A 107 12.41 12.57 -33.92
C SER A 107 12.11 13.31 -35.23
N TRP A 108 10.89 13.81 -35.42
CA TRP A 108 10.54 14.64 -36.57
C TRP A 108 11.32 15.96 -36.62
N ALA A 109 11.56 16.57 -35.45
CA ALA A 109 12.32 17.81 -35.33
C ALA A 109 13.85 17.60 -35.41
N GLY A 110 14.32 16.34 -35.47
CA GLY A 110 15.75 16.01 -35.60
C GLY A 110 16.58 16.20 -34.34
N PHE A 111 15.97 16.18 -33.15
CA PHE A 111 16.65 16.22 -31.85
C PHE A 111 17.00 14.83 -31.32
#